data_AF-A0A2M8KV64-F1
#
_entry.id   AF-A0A2M8KV64-F1
#
_cell.length_a   1.000
_cell.length_b   1.000
_cell.length_c   1.000
_cell.angle_alpha   90.00
_cell.angle_beta   90.00
_cell.angle_gamma   90.00
#
_symmetry.space_group_name_H-M   'P 1'
#
loop_
_entity.id
_entity.type
_entity.pdbx_description
1 polymer ?
#
loop_
_entity_poly.entity_id
_entity_poly.type
_entity_poly.pdbx_seq_one_letter_code
_entity_poly.pdbx_strand_id
1 'polypeptide(L)'
;MRDKAFYIQSIKMDLYRIITATGDIQKEVALESVQEFFHHALNDFNKIELSDNERVLRDSVNHLMHAIKQNIQDPYKRLRWVEEVMTVRCRL
;
A
#
# COMPACT_ATOMS: atom_id res chain seq x y z
N MET A 1 -16.19 -9.29 15.85
CA MET A 1 -15.06 -9.54 14.93
C MET A 1 -15.59 -9.32 13.52
N ARG A 2 -14.94 -8.49 12.70
CA ARG A 2 -15.40 -8.26 11.31
C ARG A 2 -14.98 -9.43 10.43
N ASP A 3 -15.64 -9.63 9.29
CA ASP A 3 -15.30 -10.72 8.38
C ASP A 3 -14.05 -10.39 7.54
N LYS A 4 -13.51 -11.41 6.86
CA LYS A 4 -12.31 -11.25 6.03
C LYS A 4 -12.51 -10.25 4.90
N ALA A 5 -13.69 -10.25 4.27
CA ALA A 5 -14.03 -9.36 3.18
C ALA A 5 -13.94 -7.89 3.61
N PHE A 6 -14.41 -7.56 4.82
CA PHE A 6 -14.28 -6.22 5.37
C PHE A 6 -12.80 -5.77 5.44
N TYR A 7 -11.92 -6.59 6.00
CA TYR A 7 -10.50 -6.22 6.15
C TYR A 7 -9.80 -6.10 4.80
N ILE A 8 -10.10 -6.97 3.84
CA ILE A 8 -9.57 -6.86 2.47
C ILE A 8 -10.00 -5.53 1.81
N GLN A 9 -11.26 -5.12 1.97
CA GLN A 9 -11.71 -3.82 1.45
C GLN A 9 -11.05 -2.65 2.17
N SER A 10 -10.84 -2.75 3.49
CA SER A 10 -10.10 -1.75 4.27
C SER A 10 -8.67 -1.57 3.73
N ILE A 11 -7.94 -2.68 3.55
CA ILE A 11 -6.59 -2.69 2.96
C ILE A 11 -6.60 -2.04 1.57
N LYS A 12 -7.55 -2.43 0.70
CA LYS A 12 -7.68 -1.85 -0.66
C LYS A 12 -7.91 -0.34 -0.65
N MET A 13 -8.62 0.17 0.36
CA MET A 13 -8.86 1.60 0.52
C MET A 13 -7.60 2.34 0.97
N ASP A 14 -6.83 1.78 1.89
CA ASP A 14 -5.56 2.40 2.31
C ASP A 14 -4.53 2.39 1.17
N LEU A 15 -4.42 1.29 0.41
CA LEU A 15 -3.58 1.26 -0.79
C LEU A 15 -4.05 2.27 -1.85
N TYR A 16 -5.36 2.47 -2.01
CA TYR A 16 -5.89 3.50 -2.90
C TYR A 16 -5.49 4.91 -2.43
N ARG A 17 -5.59 5.19 -1.13
CA ARG A 17 -5.18 6.48 -0.57
C ARG A 17 -3.69 6.74 -0.82
N ILE A 18 -2.84 5.73 -0.65
CA ILE A 18 -1.42 5.80 -1.00
C ILE A 18 -1.25 6.21 -2.46
N ILE A 19 -1.90 5.51 -3.39
CA ILE A 19 -1.84 5.80 -4.84
C ILE A 19 -2.30 7.23 -5.11
N THR A 20 -3.40 7.70 -4.52
CA THR A 20 -3.89 9.07 -4.74
C THR A 20 -2.95 10.14 -4.18
N ALA A 21 -2.31 9.89 -3.04
CA ALA A 21 -1.37 10.81 -2.41
C ALA A 21 -0.03 10.87 -3.14
N THR A 22 0.33 9.82 -3.88
CA THR A 22 1.64 9.67 -4.51
C THR A 22 1.61 9.63 -6.03
N GLY A 23 0.47 9.45 -6.69
CA GLY A 23 0.39 9.32 -8.15
C GLY A 23 0.59 10.61 -8.93
N ASP A 24 0.33 11.76 -8.30
CA ASP A 24 0.56 13.08 -8.92
C ASP A 24 2.00 13.55 -8.68
N ILE A 25 2.89 13.28 -9.65
CA ILE A 25 4.32 13.62 -9.58
C ILE A 25 4.60 15.13 -9.51
N GLN A 26 3.62 15.99 -9.84
CA GLN A 26 3.79 17.44 -9.75
C GLN A 26 3.58 17.97 -8.33
N LYS A 27 3.00 17.16 -7.45
CA LYS A 27 2.72 17.51 -6.05
C LYS A 27 3.75 16.94 -5.10
N GLU A 28 3.98 17.69 -4.02
CA GLU A 28 4.71 17.19 -2.86
C GLU A 28 3.98 16.01 -2.23
N VAL A 29 4.75 15.03 -1.75
CA VAL A 29 4.19 13.83 -1.11
C VAL A 29 4.02 14.08 0.38
N ALA A 30 2.80 13.91 0.88
CA ALA A 30 2.52 13.84 2.31
C ALA A 30 3.04 12.51 2.90
N LEU A 31 4.36 12.41 3.09
CA LEU A 31 5.04 11.16 3.44
C LEU A 31 4.51 10.52 4.72
N GLU A 32 4.20 11.34 5.73
CA GLU A 32 3.66 10.87 7.02
C GLU A 32 2.31 10.16 6.83
N SER A 33 1.37 10.78 6.09
CA SER A 33 0.07 10.17 5.81
C SER A 33 0.21 8.89 4.98
N VAL A 34 1.13 8.86 4.02
CA VAL A 34 1.38 7.65 3.22
C VAL A 34 1.91 6.51 4.12
N GLN A 35 2.84 6.82 5.03
CA GLN A 35 3.34 5.85 6.00
C GLN A 35 2.22 5.36 6.93
N GLU A 36 1.35 6.25 7.40
CA GLU A 36 0.20 5.88 8.22
C GLU A 36 -0.72 4.89 7.50
N PHE A 37 -1.06 5.13 6.23
CA PHE A 37 -1.88 4.21 5.44
C PHE A 37 -1.20 2.85 5.23
N PHE A 38 0.13 2.79 5.06
CA PHE A 38 0.85 1.52 5.05
C PHE A 38 0.73 0.76 6.37
N HIS A 39 0.91 1.44 7.50
CA HIS A 39 0.77 0.81 8.81
C HIS A 39 -0.66 0.29 9.03
N HIS A 40 -1.67 1.05 8.62
CA HIS A 40 -3.07 0.61 8.70
C HIS A 40 -3.31 -0.66 7.87
N ALA A 41 -2.88 -0.67 6.60
CA ALA A 41 -2.99 -1.82 5.73
C ALA A 41 -2.29 -3.07 6.31
N LEU A 42 -1.04 -2.94 6.77
CA LEU A 42 -0.28 -4.03 7.38
C LEU A 42 -0.93 -4.55 8.68
N ASN A 43 -1.46 -3.64 9.50
CA ASN A 43 -2.19 -4.02 10.70
C ASN A 43 -3.48 -4.78 10.39
N ASP A 44 -4.18 -4.42 9.31
CA ASP A 44 -5.39 -5.12 8.88
C ASP A 44 -5.10 -6.52 8.34
N PHE A 45 -3.96 -6.74 7.66
CA PHE A 45 -3.51 -8.09 7.30
C PHE A 45 -3.35 -9.00 8.52
N ASN A 46 -2.93 -8.47 9.67
CA ASN A 46 -2.75 -9.24 10.90
C ASN A 46 -4.06 -9.61 11.62
N LYS A 47 -5.21 -9.09 11.15
CA LYS A 47 -6.53 -9.34 11.75
C LYS A 47 -7.28 -10.51 11.12
N ILE A 48 -6.71 -11.13 10.07
CA ILE A 48 -7.33 -12.19 9.29
C ILE A 48 -6.36 -13.35 9.04
N GLU A 49 -6.90 -14.54 8.80
CA GLU A 49 -6.10 -15.65 8.32
C GLU A 49 -5.77 -15.45 6.82
N LEU A 50 -4.48 -15.46 6.52
CA LEU A 50 -3.97 -15.23 5.17
C LEU A 50 -3.76 -16.56 4.43
N SER A 51 -4.18 -16.59 3.18
CA SER A 51 -3.70 -17.55 2.18
C SER A 51 -2.25 -17.25 1.80
N ASP A 52 -1.61 -18.17 1.08
CA ASP A 52 -0.22 -17.99 0.63
C ASP A 52 -0.07 -16.78 -0.31
N ASN A 53 -1.03 -16.57 -1.20
CA ASN A 53 -1.03 -15.39 -2.07
C ASN A 53 -1.17 -14.10 -1.25
N GLU A 54 -2.04 -14.06 -0.23
CA GLU A 54 -2.20 -12.87 0.62
C GLU A 54 -0.97 -12.61 1.50
N ARG A 55 -0.25 -13.65 1.93
CA ARG A 55 1.05 -13.50 2.61
C ARG A 55 2.06 -12.83 1.70
N VAL A 56 2.18 -13.29 0.44
CA VAL A 56 3.06 -12.67 -0.56
C VAL A 56 2.69 -11.21 -0.81
N LEU A 57 1.39 -10.90 -0.89
CA LEU A 57 0.91 -9.52 -1.08
C LEU A 57 1.22 -8.65 0.14
N ARG A 58 1.03 -9.13 1.37
CA ARG A 58 1.43 -8.42 2.59
C ARG A 58 2.92 -8.12 2.61
N ASP A 59 3.75 -9.10 2.27
CA ASP A 59 5.20 -8.93 2.24
C ASP A 59 5.63 -7.92 1.16
N SER A 60 4.89 -7.88 0.04
CA SER A 60 5.05 -6.85 -1.00
C SER A 60 4.69 -5.44 -0.48
N VAL A 61 3.59 -5.30 0.27
CA VAL A 61 3.22 -4.03 0.94
C VAL A 61 4.32 -3.59 1.90
N ASN A 62 4.87 -4.52 2.69
CA ASN A 62 5.95 -4.22 3.63
C ASN A 62 7.22 -3.77 2.90
N HIS A 63 7.58 -4.44 1.80
CA HIS A 63 8.71 -4.02 0.96
C HIS A 63 8.52 -2.61 0.39
N LEU A 64 7.34 -2.32 -0.16
CA LEU A 64 6.99 -1.01 -0.72
C LEU A 64 7.08 0.10 0.33
N MET A 65 6.60 -0.15 1.56
CA MET A 65 6.71 0.78 2.68
C MET A 65 8.17 1.12 3.01
N HIS A 66 9.07 0.14 3.04
CA HIS A 66 10.49 0.40 3.31
C HIS A 66 11.20 1.11 2.15
N ALA A 67 10.77 0.86 0.91
CA ALA A 67 11.35 1.44 -0.29
C ALA A 67 10.90 2.90 -0.55
N ILE A 68 9.89 3.41 0.17
CA ILE A 68 9.25 4.70 -0.13
C ILE A 68 10.25 5.87 -0.18
N LYS A 69 11.14 6.01 0.82
CA LYS A 69 12.07 7.14 0.91
C LYS A 69 13.01 7.24 -0.29
N GLN A 70 13.37 6.09 -0.87
CA GLN A 70 14.28 6.02 -2.01
C GLN A 70 13.58 6.28 -3.35
N ASN A 71 12.27 5.99 -3.43
CA ASN A 71 11.53 6.03 -4.68
C ASN A 71 10.72 7.31 -4.89
N ILE A 72 10.22 7.96 -3.83
CA ILE A 72 9.29 9.09 -4.01
C ILE A 72 9.92 10.40 -4.50
N GLN A 73 11.25 10.54 -4.37
CA GLN A 73 11.96 11.77 -4.72
C GLN A 73 12.24 11.87 -6.23
N ASP A 74 12.34 10.73 -6.91
CA ASP A 74 12.56 10.64 -8.35
C ASP A 74 11.21 10.39 -9.03
N PRO A 75 10.73 11.28 -9.93
CA PRO A 75 9.41 11.13 -10.56
C PRO A 75 9.19 9.80 -11.30
N TYR A 76 10.21 9.26 -11.97
CA TYR A 76 10.09 8.01 -12.71
C TYR A 76 10.04 6.82 -11.77
N LYS A 77 10.88 6.80 -10.74
CA LYS A 77 10.83 5.76 -9.70
C LYS A 77 9.53 5.82 -8.91
N ARG A 78 9.04 7.03 -8.64
CA ARG A 78 7.77 7.28 -7.96
C ARG A 78 6.61 6.68 -8.75
N LEU A 79 6.51 6.94 -10.05
CA LEU A 79 5.45 6.34 -10.89
C LEU A 79 5.49 4.81 -10.84
N ARG A 80 6.66 4.21 -11.03
CA ARG A 80 6.82 2.75 -10.97
C ARG A 80 6.44 2.18 -9.60
N TRP A 81 6.87 2.84 -8.52
CA TRP A 81 6.52 2.44 -7.16
C TRP A 81 5.00 2.54 -6.93
N VAL A 82 4.33 3.57 -7.46
CA VAL A 82 2.87 3.70 -7.39
C VAL A 82 2.15 2.59 -8.17
N GLU A 83 2.66 2.22 -9.34
CA GLU A 83 2.13 1.09 -10.13
C GLU A 83 2.23 -0.23 -9.38
N GLU A 84 3.31 -0.46 -8.63
CA GLU A 84 3.47 -1.64 -7.78
C GLU A 84 2.44 -1.66 -6.64
N VAL A 85 2.20 -0.52 -5.98
CA VAL A 85 1.12 -0.38 -4.97
C VAL A 85 -0.25 -0.67 -5.60
N MET A 86 -0.51 -0.14 -6.79
CA MET A 86 -1.75 -0.40 -7.53
C MET A 86 -1.92 -1.87 -7.89
N THR A 87 -0.83 -2.51 -8.31
CA THR A 87 -0.82 -3.94 -8.64
C THR A 87 -1.18 -4.79 -7.42
N VAL A 88 -0.60 -4.50 -6.26
CA VAL A 88 -0.95 -5.21 -5.02
C VAL A 88 -2.43 -5.02 -4.70
N ARG A 89 -2.94 -3.78 -4.78
CA ARG A 89 -4.36 -3.48 -4.53
C ARG A 89 -5.30 -4.28 -5.45
N CYS A 90 -4.97 -4.39 -6.73
CA CYS A 90 -5.80 -5.11 -7.71
C CYS A 90 -5.75 -6.63 -7.55
N ARG A 91 -4.71 -7.18 -6.92
CA ARG A 91 -4.53 -8.62 -6.68
C ARG A 91 -5.08 -9.11 -5.34
N LEU A 92 -5.36 -8.20 -4.42
CA LEU A 92 -6.24 -8.44 -3.27
C LEU A 92 -7.69 -8.54 -3.73
#